data_AF-X1FFN5-F1
#
_entry.id   AF-X1FFN5-F1
#
_cell.length_a   1.000
_cell.length_b   1.000
_cell.length_c   1.000
_cell.angle_alpha   90.00
_cell.angle_beta   90.00
_cell.angle_gamma   90.00
#
_symmetry.space_group_name_H-M   'P 1'
#
loop_
_entity.id
_entity.type
_entity.pdbx_description
1 polymer ?
#
loop_
_entity_poly.entity_id
_entity_poly.type
_entity_poly.pdbx_seq_one_letter_code
_entity_poly.pdbx_strand_id
1 'polypeptide(L)'
;MSNIKEGMDIAVKLNPDLIIVEGSGASIPDVETDASICVIGAGQSWENIIGYLGIYRIISADLIIITMCEEPLADRDKVIFLEKEIKKINSKAKIIKTVFRPQPLSDIGGKKIFIAMTANKIIESIIKNYIESNFNCNVKQMSFSLGNREKLRKDLGKNGDYDTILTELKAAAV
;
A
#
# COMPACT_ATOMS: atom_id res chain seq x y z
N MET A 1 -19.37 18.42 9.07
CA MET A 1 -19.98 17.08 9.23
C MET A 1 -19.66 16.27 7.97
N SER A 2 -19.44 14.96 8.11
CA SER A 2 -19.19 14.07 6.97
C SER A 2 -20.51 13.73 6.27
N ASN A 3 -20.51 13.56 4.95
CA ASN A 3 -21.65 13.12 4.14
C ASN A 3 -21.74 11.58 4.02
N ILE A 4 -20.98 10.85 4.84
CA ILE A 4 -20.86 9.39 4.70
C ILE A 4 -22.18 8.64 4.89
N LYS A 5 -23.09 9.12 5.76
CA LYS A 5 -24.40 8.51 5.96
C LYS A 5 -25.29 8.62 4.72
N GLU A 6 -25.34 9.80 4.12
CA GLU A 6 -26.06 10.04 2.87
C GLU A 6 -25.46 9.21 1.71
N GLY A 7 -24.13 9.11 1.66
CA GLY A 7 -23.43 8.25 0.70
C GLY A 7 -23.78 6.78 0.86
N MET A 8 -23.85 6.28 2.10
CA MET A 8 -24.27 4.91 2.39
C MET A 8 -25.71 4.64 1.98
N ASP A 9 -26.64 5.56 2.28
CA ASP A 9 -28.04 5.42 1.88
C ASP A 9 -28.20 5.30 0.36
N ILE A 10 -27.38 6.02 -0.41
CA ILE A 10 -27.35 5.91 -1.87
C ILE A 10 -26.71 4.59 -2.29
N ALA A 11 -25.56 4.22 -1.71
CA ALA A 11 -24.85 2.98 -2.05
C ALA A 11 -25.71 1.73 -1.82
N VAL A 12 -26.46 1.67 -0.71
CA VAL A 12 -27.37 0.56 -0.40
C VAL A 12 -28.49 0.45 -1.44
N LYS A 13 -29.04 1.57 -1.93
CA LYS A 13 -30.09 1.57 -2.96
C LYS A 13 -29.62 1.04 -4.31
N LEU A 14 -28.32 1.07 -4.60
CA LEU A 14 -27.75 0.47 -5.79
C LEU A 14 -27.75 -1.07 -5.74
N ASN A 15 -28.09 -1.65 -4.57
CA ASN A 15 -28.13 -3.09 -4.30
C ASN A 15 -26.85 -3.84 -4.76
N PRO A 16 -25.64 -3.39 -4.36
CA PRO A 16 -24.40 -4.09 -4.68
C PRO A 16 -24.23 -5.33 -3.80
N ASP A 17 -23.39 -6.27 -4.25
CA ASP A 17 -23.00 -7.42 -3.43
C ASP A 17 -22.05 -7.05 -2.28
N LEU A 18 -21.32 -5.93 -2.40
CA LEU A 18 -20.33 -5.46 -1.43
C LEU A 18 -20.27 -3.93 -1.41
N ILE A 19 -20.22 -3.33 -0.22
CA ILE A 19 -19.92 -1.92 -0.01
C ILE A 19 -18.61 -1.81 0.78
N ILE A 20 -17.67 -1.03 0.27
CA ILE A 20 -16.40 -0.75 0.95
C ILE A 20 -16.43 0.70 1.42
N VAL A 21 -16.28 0.89 2.74
CA VAL A 21 -16.22 2.21 3.37
C VAL A 21 -14.78 2.51 3.75
N GLU A 22 -14.17 3.49 3.09
CA GLU A 22 -12.79 3.91 3.38
C GLU A 22 -12.77 5.14 4.30
N GLY A 23 -11.98 5.07 5.37
CA GLY A 23 -11.65 6.21 6.22
C GLY A 23 -10.32 6.83 5.83
N SER A 24 -10.12 8.11 6.15
CA SER A 24 -8.89 8.87 5.86
C SER A 24 -7.63 8.40 6.62
N GLY A 25 -7.75 7.36 7.45
CA GLY A 25 -6.72 6.93 8.39
C GLY A 25 -6.56 7.82 9.64
N ALA A 26 -7.13 9.02 9.64
CA ALA A 26 -7.21 9.91 10.81
C ALA A 26 -8.58 9.86 11.50
N SER A 27 -9.61 9.36 10.79
CA SER A 27 -10.97 9.21 11.30
C SER A 27 -11.52 7.82 10.99
N ILE A 28 -12.54 7.43 11.75
CA ILE A 28 -13.31 6.21 11.51
C ILE A 28 -14.67 6.66 10.95
N PRO A 29 -15.12 6.09 9.83
CA PRO A 29 -16.43 6.39 9.28
C PRO A 29 -17.53 6.17 10.34
N ASP A 30 -18.41 7.17 10.51
CA ASP A 30 -19.54 7.10 11.44
C ASP A 30 -20.72 6.35 10.79
N VAL A 31 -20.45 5.12 10.36
CA VAL A 31 -21.42 4.18 9.75
C VAL A 31 -21.10 2.78 10.24
N GLU A 32 -22.14 1.99 10.46
CA GLU A 32 -22.00 0.59 10.86
C GLU A 32 -21.61 -0.26 9.65
N THR A 33 -20.74 -1.26 9.86
CA THR A 33 -20.26 -2.19 8.84
C THR A 33 -20.23 -3.60 9.40
N ASP A 34 -20.54 -4.61 8.59
CA ASP A 34 -20.57 -6.01 9.03
C ASP A 34 -19.20 -6.57 9.44
N ALA A 35 -18.13 -6.01 8.88
CA ALA A 35 -16.75 -6.34 9.22
C ALA A 35 -15.84 -5.13 9.00
N SER A 36 -14.75 -5.06 9.75
CA SER A 36 -13.76 -3.98 9.62
C SER A 36 -12.33 -4.50 9.46
N ILE A 37 -11.59 -3.81 8.58
CA ILE A 37 -10.18 -4.12 8.28
C ILE A 37 -9.32 -2.94 8.72
N CYS A 38 -8.31 -3.21 9.56
CA CYS A 38 -7.30 -2.23 9.92
C CYS A 38 -6.01 -2.50 9.14
N VAL A 39 -5.51 -1.49 8.41
CA VAL A 39 -4.26 -1.57 7.65
C VAL A 39 -3.17 -0.82 8.40
N ILE A 40 -2.04 -1.49 8.64
CA ILE A 40 -0.88 -0.95 9.38
C ILE A 40 0.37 -1.10 8.50
N GLY A 41 1.19 -0.06 8.40
CA GLY A 41 2.49 -0.15 7.74
C GLY A 41 3.57 -0.65 8.71
N ALA A 42 4.25 -1.74 8.39
CA ALA A 42 5.32 -2.28 9.25
C ALA A 42 6.48 -1.28 9.47
N GLY A 43 6.66 -0.33 8.54
CA GLY A 43 7.64 0.76 8.65
C GLY A 43 7.30 1.80 9.72
N GLN A 44 6.06 1.89 10.20
CA GLN A 44 5.64 2.89 11.19
C GLN A 44 6.26 2.60 12.58
N SER A 45 6.39 3.64 13.42
CA SER A 45 6.75 3.45 14.83
C SER A 45 5.54 2.94 15.61
N TRP A 46 5.78 2.28 16.75
CA TRP A 46 4.68 1.78 17.59
C TRP A 46 3.77 2.91 18.06
N GLU A 47 4.35 4.03 18.47
CA GLU A 47 3.66 5.22 18.98
C GLU A 47 2.72 5.80 17.91
N ASN A 48 3.15 5.81 16.65
CA ASN A 48 2.33 6.28 15.53
C ASN A 48 1.17 5.31 15.23
N ILE A 49 1.37 4.01 15.43
CA ILE A 49 0.34 2.99 15.22
C ILE A 49 -0.76 3.10 16.28
N ILE A 50 -0.38 3.23 17.55
CA ILE A 50 -1.35 3.29 18.66
C ILE A 50 -1.90 4.69 18.96
N GLY A 51 -1.24 5.74 18.46
CA GLY A 51 -1.62 7.12 18.69
C GLY A 51 -3.01 7.49 18.16
N TYR A 52 -3.61 8.55 18.72
CA TYR A 52 -4.96 9.01 18.42
C TYR A 52 -6.00 7.88 18.55
N LEU A 53 -6.71 7.54 17.46
CA LEU A 53 -7.68 6.44 17.41
C LEU A 53 -7.03 5.09 17.05
N GLY A 54 -5.70 4.98 17.08
CA GLY A 54 -4.94 3.77 16.75
C GLY A 54 -5.39 2.53 17.51
N ILE A 55 -5.39 2.61 18.85
CA ILE A 55 -5.86 1.51 19.71
C ILE A 55 -7.30 1.13 19.38
N TYR A 56 -8.19 2.10 19.24
CA TYR A 56 -9.60 1.84 18.95
C TYR A 56 -9.79 1.14 17.59
N ARG A 57 -9.02 1.53 16.56
CA ARG A 57 -9.01 0.83 15.26
C ARG A 57 -8.56 -0.62 15.38
N ILE A 58 -7.55 -0.89 16.21
CA ILE A 58 -7.08 -2.26 16.46
C ILE A 58 -8.13 -3.08 17.20
N ILE A 59 -8.76 -2.51 18.23
CA ILE A 59 -9.83 -3.18 19.01
C ILE A 59 -11.03 -3.51 18.13
N SER A 60 -11.40 -2.61 17.23
CA SER A 60 -12.62 -2.75 16.41
C SER A 60 -12.43 -3.68 15.21
N ALA A 61 -11.18 -3.96 14.81
CA ALA A 61 -10.87 -4.74 13.63
C ALA A 61 -11.21 -6.23 13.76
N ASP A 62 -11.80 -6.80 12.73
CA ASP A 62 -11.93 -8.25 12.54
C ASP A 62 -10.70 -8.85 11.84
N LEU A 63 -10.08 -8.05 10.97
CA LEU A 63 -8.87 -8.37 10.24
C LEU A 63 -7.87 -7.21 10.33
N ILE A 64 -6.61 -7.55 10.61
CA ILE A 64 -5.49 -6.61 10.60
C ILE A 64 -4.50 -7.03 9.52
N ILE A 65 -4.21 -6.13 8.59
CA ILE A 65 -3.21 -6.32 7.55
C ILE A 65 -1.98 -5.48 7.89
N ILE A 66 -0.88 -6.14 8.21
CA ILE A 66 0.42 -5.51 8.33
C ILE A 66 1.07 -5.55 6.95
N THR A 67 1.33 -4.37 6.39
CA THR A 67 1.88 -4.17 5.06
C THR A 67 3.37 -3.87 5.11
N MET A 68 4.06 -4.09 4.00
CA MET A 68 5.49 -3.81 3.87
C MET A 68 6.37 -4.57 4.87
N CYS A 69 6.02 -5.83 5.18
CA CYS A 69 6.72 -6.69 6.14
C CYS A 69 8.01 -7.30 5.58
N GLU A 70 8.94 -6.47 5.13
CA GLU A 70 10.23 -6.92 4.60
C GLU A 70 11.35 -5.91 4.84
N GLU A 71 12.57 -6.41 4.94
CA GLU A 71 13.75 -5.56 4.91
C GLU A 71 13.87 -4.86 3.55
N PRO A 72 14.34 -3.60 3.51
CA PRO A 72 14.79 -2.78 4.63
C PRO A 72 13.68 -1.90 5.25
N LEU A 73 12.41 -2.11 4.90
CA LEU A 73 11.30 -1.30 5.42
C LEU A 73 10.93 -1.70 6.86
N ALA A 74 10.98 -3.00 7.15
CA ALA A 74 10.81 -3.56 8.48
C ALA A 74 11.57 -4.88 8.59
N ASP A 75 12.48 -4.95 9.57
CA ASP A 75 13.14 -6.21 9.90
C ASP A 75 12.18 -7.22 10.54
N ARG A 76 12.65 -8.46 10.64
CA ARG A 76 11.85 -9.57 11.17
C ARG A 76 11.43 -9.34 12.63
N ASP A 77 12.31 -8.77 13.45
CA ASP A 77 12.05 -8.56 14.88
C ASP A 77 10.97 -7.50 15.09
N LYS A 78 10.98 -6.44 14.29
CA LYS A 78 9.93 -5.43 14.24
C LYS A 78 8.59 -6.04 13.86
N VAL A 79 8.54 -6.88 12.83
CA VAL A 79 7.30 -7.54 12.40
C VAL A 79 6.74 -8.46 13.50
N ILE A 80 7.62 -9.23 14.18
CA ILE A 80 7.23 -10.09 15.32
C ILE A 80 6.72 -9.23 16.48
N PHE A 81 7.41 -8.14 16.80
CA PHE A 81 7.01 -7.19 17.83
C PHE A 81 5.61 -6.64 17.55
N LEU A 82 5.36 -6.12 16.35
CA LEU A 82 4.06 -5.59 15.96
C LEU A 82 2.95 -6.63 16.10
N GLU A 83 3.16 -7.84 15.58
CA GLU A 83 2.18 -8.93 15.69
C GLU A 83 1.85 -9.25 17.16
N LYS A 84 2.88 -9.32 18.02
CA LYS A 84 2.72 -9.61 19.44
C LYS A 84 1.93 -8.51 20.15
N GLU A 85 2.30 -7.25 19.97
CA GLU A 85 1.64 -6.15 20.68
C GLU A 85 0.20 -5.93 20.19
N ILE A 86 -0.05 -6.07 18.89
CA ILE A 86 -1.40 -6.03 18.33
C ILE A 86 -2.28 -7.14 18.93
N LYS A 87 -1.77 -8.37 19.04
CA LYS A 87 -2.51 -9.50 19.65
C LYS A 87 -2.84 -9.30 21.12
N LYS A 88 -2.05 -8.51 21.86
CA LYS A 88 -2.39 -8.15 23.24
C LYS A 88 -3.59 -7.21 23.31
N ILE A 89 -3.75 -6.34 22.32
CA ILE A 89 -4.85 -5.38 22.22
C ILE A 89 -6.11 -6.08 21.69
N ASN A 90 -5.98 -6.86 20.62
CA ASN A 90 -7.06 -7.61 20.02
C ASN A 90 -6.60 -9.03 19.67
N SER A 91 -6.94 -9.97 20.55
CA SER A 91 -6.60 -11.39 20.38
C SER A 91 -7.53 -12.13 19.41
N LYS A 92 -8.65 -11.52 19.03
CA LYS A 92 -9.66 -12.12 18.15
C LYS A 92 -9.40 -11.80 16.68
N ALA A 93 -8.82 -10.63 16.37
CA ALA A 93 -8.53 -10.24 15.01
C ALA A 93 -7.57 -11.21 14.33
N LYS A 94 -7.90 -11.58 13.08
CA LYS A 94 -6.94 -12.27 12.21
C LYS A 94 -5.84 -11.29 11.81
N ILE A 95 -4.58 -11.74 11.79
CA ILE A 95 -3.46 -10.92 11.34
C ILE A 95 -2.86 -11.52 10.06
N ILE A 96 -2.75 -10.70 9.01
CA ILE A 96 -2.08 -11.06 7.75
C ILE A 96 -0.89 -10.13 7.57
N LYS A 97 0.27 -10.72 7.25
CA LYS A 97 1.51 -10.01 6.93
C LYS A 97 1.71 -10.02 5.43
N THR A 98 2.02 -8.88 4.84
CA THR A 98 2.12 -8.73 3.38
C THR A 98 3.37 -7.96 2.99
N VAL A 99 3.87 -8.28 1.80
CA VAL A 99 4.87 -7.51 1.05
C VAL A 99 4.23 -7.10 -0.27
N PHE A 100 4.71 -6.02 -0.88
CA PHE A 100 4.18 -5.56 -2.16
C PHE A 100 5.20 -5.80 -3.26
N ARG A 101 4.71 -6.35 -4.37
CA ARG A 101 5.47 -6.60 -5.59
C ARG A 101 4.69 -6.04 -6.78
N PRO A 102 5.32 -5.31 -7.71
CA PRO A 102 4.60 -4.74 -8.83
C PRO A 102 4.23 -5.85 -9.81
N GLN A 103 2.98 -5.85 -10.25
CA GLN A 103 2.48 -6.76 -11.27
C GLN A 103 2.20 -5.96 -12.55
N PRO A 104 2.96 -6.15 -13.64
CA PRO A 104 2.65 -5.56 -14.92
C PRO A 104 1.26 -6.01 -15.41
N LEU A 105 0.48 -5.08 -15.98
CA LEU A 105 -0.85 -5.37 -16.55
C LEU A 105 -0.79 -5.98 -17.97
N SER A 106 0.37 -5.90 -18.60
CA SER A 106 0.63 -6.41 -19.94
C SER A 106 2.01 -7.09 -19.95
N ASP A 107 2.26 -7.91 -20.97
CA ASP A 107 3.58 -8.52 -21.16
C ASP A 107 4.67 -7.46 -21.41
N ILE A 108 5.81 -7.66 -20.76
CA ILE A 108 6.99 -6.78 -20.81
C ILE A 108 8.27 -7.54 -21.20
N GLY A 109 8.13 -8.80 -21.67
CA GLY A 109 9.26 -9.61 -22.11
C GLY A 109 10.13 -8.91 -23.17
N GLY A 110 11.45 -8.99 -22.98
CA GLY A 110 12.46 -8.40 -23.87
C GLY A 110 12.57 -6.87 -23.83
N LYS A 111 11.72 -6.19 -23.05
CA LYS A 111 11.66 -4.72 -23.02
C LYS A 111 12.76 -4.10 -22.17
N LYS A 112 13.13 -2.87 -22.53
CA LYS A 112 14.01 -2.00 -21.74
C LYS A 112 13.14 -1.01 -20.95
N ILE A 113 13.12 -1.18 -19.64
CA ILE A 113 12.11 -0.57 -18.77
C ILE A 113 12.66 0.65 -18.03
N PHE A 114 11.88 1.74 -18.05
CA PHE A 114 11.89 2.77 -17.03
C PHE A 114 10.72 2.55 -16.06
N ILE A 115 10.97 2.50 -14.75
CA ILE A 115 9.91 2.35 -13.74
C ILE A 115 9.72 3.65 -12.97
N ALA A 116 8.49 4.17 -12.92
CA ALA A 116 8.07 5.28 -12.07
C ALA A 116 7.15 4.78 -10.95
N MET A 117 7.52 5.01 -9.69
CA MET A 117 6.70 4.64 -8.53
C MET A 117 6.80 5.67 -7.39
N THR A 118 5.99 5.51 -6.36
CA THR A 118 6.02 6.34 -5.14
C THR A 118 6.56 5.65 -3.90
N ALA A 119 7.02 4.41 -4.04
CA ALA A 119 7.69 3.68 -2.97
C ALA A 119 8.96 4.41 -2.48
N ASN A 120 9.43 4.05 -1.28
CA ASN A 120 10.68 4.59 -0.76
C ASN A 120 11.88 4.02 -1.54
N LYS A 121 12.80 4.86 -2.03
CA LYS A 121 13.97 4.45 -2.81
C LYS A 121 14.80 3.32 -2.19
N ILE A 122 14.78 3.13 -0.87
CA ILE A 122 15.57 2.07 -0.19
C ILE A 122 15.21 0.65 -0.73
N ILE A 123 14.01 0.44 -1.29
CA ILE A 123 13.59 -0.84 -1.90
C ILE A 123 14.00 -1.02 -3.38
N GLU A 124 14.78 -0.10 -3.95
CA GLU A 124 15.12 -0.08 -5.38
C GLU A 124 15.64 -1.43 -5.89
N SER A 125 16.66 -1.97 -5.22
CA SER A 125 17.26 -3.24 -5.61
C SER A 125 16.27 -4.40 -5.54
N ILE A 126 15.38 -4.41 -4.54
CA ILE A 126 14.39 -5.49 -4.37
C ILE A 126 13.41 -5.51 -5.54
N ILE A 127 12.88 -4.34 -5.90
CA ILE A 127 11.91 -4.25 -7.00
C ILE A 127 12.58 -4.51 -8.33
N LYS A 128 13.77 -3.94 -8.56
CA LYS A 128 14.53 -4.20 -9.78
C LYS A 128 14.75 -5.70 -9.97
N ASN A 129 15.32 -6.37 -8.97
CA ASN A 129 15.63 -7.79 -9.03
C ASN A 129 14.37 -8.64 -9.23
N TYR A 130 13.27 -8.30 -8.54
CA TYR A 130 12.00 -8.99 -8.72
C TYR A 130 11.47 -8.87 -10.14
N ILE A 131 11.45 -7.67 -10.71
CA ILE A 131 10.92 -7.45 -12.06
C ILE A 131 11.77 -8.17 -13.12
N GLU A 132 13.10 -8.04 -13.06
CA GLU A 132 13.99 -8.69 -14.02
C GLU A 132 13.93 -10.23 -13.91
N SER A 133 13.82 -10.78 -12.70
CA SER A 133 13.79 -12.23 -12.48
C SER A 133 12.48 -12.89 -12.88
N ASN A 134 11.36 -12.16 -12.88
CA ASN A 134 10.03 -12.73 -13.10
C ASN A 134 9.44 -12.44 -14.48
N PHE A 135 9.89 -11.40 -15.18
CA PHE A 135 9.23 -10.92 -16.40
C PHE A 135 10.13 -10.83 -17.64
N ASN A 136 11.34 -11.42 -17.59
CA ASN A 136 12.28 -11.47 -18.71
C ASN A 136 12.50 -10.09 -19.39
N CYS A 137 12.69 -9.05 -18.59
CA CYS A 137 12.90 -7.68 -19.05
C CYS A 137 14.19 -7.10 -18.47
N ASN A 138 14.61 -5.94 -18.96
CA ASN A 138 15.78 -5.23 -18.45
C ASN A 138 15.39 -3.88 -17.84
N VAL A 139 15.57 -3.71 -16.54
CA VAL A 139 15.26 -2.46 -15.85
C VAL A 139 16.46 -1.53 -15.96
N LYS A 140 16.31 -0.52 -16.83
CA LYS A 140 17.36 0.43 -17.18
C LYS A 140 17.42 1.59 -16.20
N GLN A 141 16.26 2.06 -15.79
CA GLN A 141 16.15 3.19 -14.89
C GLN A 141 14.91 3.09 -14.00
N MET A 142 15.01 3.65 -12.80
CA MET A 142 13.89 3.78 -11.89
C MET A 142 13.81 5.22 -11.34
N SER A 143 12.59 5.70 -11.13
CA SER A 143 12.27 6.92 -10.41
C SER A 143 11.27 6.62 -9.30
N PHE A 144 11.62 7.03 -8.09
CA PHE A 144 10.76 6.98 -6.91
C PHE A 144 10.00 8.31 -6.70
N SER A 145 10.03 9.16 -7.72
CA SER A 145 9.50 10.53 -7.69
C SER A 145 8.18 10.65 -8.44
N LEU A 146 7.40 9.57 -8.63
CA LEU A 146 6.17 9.62 -9.43
C LEU A 146 5.18 10.69 -8.93
N GLY A 147 5.11 10.92 -7.61
CA GLY A 147 4.30 11.97 -7.00
C GLY A 147 4.88 13.39 -7.10
N ASN A 148 6.09 13.58 -7.61
CA ASN A 148 6.76 14.87 -7.75
C ASN A 148 7.10 15.16 -9.22
N ARG A 149 6.25 15.96 -9.87
CA ARG A 149 6.32 16.24 -11.31
C ARG A 149 7.67 16.81 -11.77
N GLU A 150 8.27 17.70 -11.00
CA GLU A 150 9.56 18.30 -11.36
C GLU A 150 10.70 17.30 -11.30
N LYS A 151 10.76 16.51 -10.22
CA LYS A 151 11.77 15.45 -10.07
C LYS A 151 11.58 14.35 -11.10
N LEU A 152 10.34 13.91 -11.36
CA LEU A 152 10.06 12.90 -12.38
C LEU A 152 10.47 13.36 -13.78
N ARG A 153 10.22 14.63 -14.15
CA ARG A 153 10.70 15.19 -15.42
C ARG A 153 12.22 15.15 -15.54
N LYS A 154 12.93 15.50 -14.46
CA LYS A 154 14.41 15.41 -14.42
C LYS A 154 14.89 13.97 -14.54
N ASP A 155 14.19 13.03 -13.91
CA ASP A 155 14.54 11.61 -14.02
C ASP A 155 14.29 11.08 -15.43
N LEU A 156 13.15 11.40 -16.05
CA LEU A 156 12.83 11.00 -17.43
C LEU A 156 13.80 11.59 -18.46
N GLY A 157 14.36 12.78 -18.21
CA GLY A 157 15.33 13.44 -19.08
C GLY A 157 16.76 12.91 -18.98
N LYS A 158 17.05 11.95 -18.09
CA LYS A 158 18.33 11.21 -18.07
C LYS A 158 18.39 10.23 -19.25
N ASN A 159 19.60 9.77 -19.61
CA ASN A 159 19.84 8.88 -20.77
C ASN A 159 18.75 7.81 -20.96
N GLY A 160 18.05 7.89 -22.09
CA GLY A 160 16.83 7.14 -22.37
C GLY A 160 17.03 5.84 -23.15
N ASP A 161 17.93 4.95 -22.70
CA ASP A 161 18.02 3.59 -23.29
C ASP A 161 16.88 2.70 -22.78
N TYR A 162 15.64 3.17 -22.87
CA TYR A 162 14.43 2.43 -22.53
C TYR A 162 13.37 2.63 -23.61
N ASP A 163 12.56 1.61 -23.85
CA ASP A 163 11.49 1.60 -24.86
C ASP A 163 10.09 1.50 -24.23
N THR A 164 10.03 1.27 -22.92
CA THR A 164 8.78 1.04 -22.19
C THR A 164 8.83 1.74 -20.83
N ILE A 165 7.75 2.42 -20.46
CA ILE A 165 7.58 3.05 -19.15
C ILE A 165 6.53 2.27 -18.35
N LEU A 166 6.91 1.80 -17.17
CA LEU A 166 5.98 1.28 -16.18
C LEU A 166 5.71 2.37 -15.15
N THR A 167 4.43 2.69 -14.95
CA THR A 167 4.00 3.58 -13.88
C THR A 167 3.15 2.82 -12.89
N GLU A 168 3.35 3.08 -11.61
CA GLU A 168 2.42 2.65 -10.56
C GLU A 168 1.02 3.21 -10.85
N LEU A 169 0.00 2.35 -10.82
CA LEU A 169 -1.39 2.78 -10.85
C LEU A 169 -1.78 3.23 -9.45
N LYS A 170 -2.08 4.52 -9.31
CA LYS A 170 -2.69 5.05 -8.09
C LYS A 170 -4.20 4.99 -8.23
N ALA A 171 -4.89 4.45 -7.22
CA ALA A 171 -6.35 4.41 -7.17
C ALA A 171 -7.00 5.81 -7.29
N ALA A 172 -6.29 6.88 -6.94
CA ALA A 172 -6.75 8.26 -7.13
C ALA A 172 -6.63 8.79 -8.58
N ALA A 173 -6.13 7.98 -9.52
CA ALA A 173 -5.85 8.37 -10.90
C ALA A 173 -6.63 7.54 -11.94
N VAL A 174 -7.60 6.72 -11.51
CA VAL A 174 -8.55 5.98 -12.36
C VAL A 174 -9.96 6.33 -11.94
#